data_AF-A0A1I4KTA0-F1
#
_entry.id   AF-A0A1I4KTA0-F1
#
_cell.length_a   1.000
_cell.length_b   1.000
_cell.length_c   1.000
_cell.angle_alpha   90.00
_cell.angle_beta   90.00
_cell.angle_gamma   90.00
#
_symmetry.space_group_name_H-M   'P 1'
#
loop_
_entity.id
_entity.type
_entity.pdbx_description
1 polymer ?
#
loop_
_entity_poly.entity_id
_entity_poly.type
_entity_poly.pdbx_seq_one_letter_code
_entity_poly.pdbx_strand_id
1 'polypeptide(L)'
;MKNNNSCNCWLYDLPRDAESIESSHEMVIEATNILLNNDPSLSFADPLLPCYQFFGLCLLDELEKSYKEKNKKKTILKAIAVCANYGLKMPEWVSQTFLDSYYSVIRGEKMSWDEAFGMPFRNGTHKKTIKNSRKKIPVFYAVREANKNIPIPKVFEVVGEQFGIGERLAKDYYYEIKKIFDKNKRGLIFSVNS
;
A
#
# COMPACT_ATOMS: atom_id res chain seq x y z
N MET A 1 -31.49 14.77 -13.35
CA MET A 1 -30.29 13.94 -13.06
C MET A 1 -29.42 14.72 -12.09
N LYS A 2 -29.37 14.33 -10.81
CA LYS A 2 -28.52 14.98 -9.81
C LYS A 2 -27.12 14.39 -9.93
N ASN A 3 -26.15 15.24 -10.19
CA ASN A 3 -24.74 14.90 -10.37
C ASN A 3 -24.11 14.83 -8.96
N ASN A 4 -23.98 13.62 -8.41
CA ASN A 4 -23.45 13.38 -7.06
C ASN A 4 -21.97 12.91 -7.09
N ASN A 5 -21.12 13.55 -7.91
CA ASN A 5 -19.67 13.35 -7.83
C ASN A 5 -19.03 14.26 -6.76
N SER A 6 -19.55 14.17 -5.53
CA SER A 6 -18.77 14.53 -4.35
C SER A 6 -17.97 13.28 -3.99
N CYS A 7 -16.72 13.21 -4.44
CA CYS A 7 -15.75 12.26 -3.88
C CYS A 7 -15.57 12.63 -2.40
N ASN A 8 -16.41 12.06 -1.55
CA ASN A 8 -16.32 12.28 -0.12
C ASN A 8 -15.01 11.66 0.38
N CYS A 9 -14.05 12.55 0.64
CA CYS A 9 -12.74 12.26 1.21
C CYS A 9 -12.84 11.95 2.71
N TRP A 10 -13.70 11.02 3.13
CA TRP A 10 -13.88 10.62 4.53
C TRP A 10 -12.59 10.03 5.16
N LEU A 11 -11.60 9.65 4.35
CA LEU A 11 -10.35 9.06 4.81
C LEU A 11 -9.37 10.05 5.47
N TYR A 12 -9.51 11.36 5.23
CA TYR A 12 -8.60 12.36 5.83
C TYR A 12 -8.99 12.78 7.26
N ASP A 13 -10.22 12.45 7.69
CA ASP A 13 -10.75 12.79 9.01
C ASP A 13 -10.76 11.57 9.97
N LEU A 14 -10.03 10.51 9.64
CA LEU A 14 -9.95 9.34 10.51
C LEU A 14 -9.21 9.68 11.83
N PRO A 15 -9.79 9.30 12.98
CA PRO A 15 -9.25 9.62 14.30
C PRO A 15 -7.88 8.95 14.54
N ARG A 16 -6.98 9.68 15.21
CA ARG A 16 -5.54 9.36 15.28
C ARG A 16 -5.10 8.62 16.54
N ASP A 17 -6.00 8.39 17.50
CA ASP A 17 -5.71 7.71 18.76
C ASP A 17 -5.93 6.19 18.69
N ALA A 18 -5.23 5.45 19.55
CA ALA A 18 -5.03 4.00 19.45
C ALA A 18 -6.32 3.15 19.44
N GLU A 19 -7.27 3.50 20.31
CA GLU A 19 -8.60 2.87 20.41
C GLU A 19 -9.45 3.17 19.16
N SER A 20 -9.26 4.35 18.61
CA SER A 20 -9.96 4.84 17.43
C SER A 20 -9.36 4.34 16.12
N ILE A 21 -8.10 3.88 16.10
CA ILE A 21 -7.46 3.25 14.93
C ILE A 21 -7.92 1.81 14.75
N GLU A 22 -8.13 1.07 15.85
CA GLU A 22 -8.73 -0.27 15.80
C GLU A 22 -10.18 -0.18 15.33
N SER A 23 -10.91 0.84 15.82
CA SER A 23 -12.19 1.25 15.26
C SER A 23 -12.08 1.63 13.78
N SER A 24 -11.10 2.45 13.38
CA SER A 24 -10.94 2.92 11.99
C SER A 24 -10.62 1.80 11.00
N HIS A 25 -9.78 0.83 11.37
CA HIS A 25 -9.44 -0.30 10.51
C HIS A 25 -10.61 -1.26 10.33
N GLU A 26 -11.31 -1.61 11.42
CA GLU A 26 -12.52 -2.44 11.34
C GLU A 26 -13.64 -1.67 10.61
N MET A 27 -13.77 -0.36 10.80
CA MET A 27 -14.69 0.50 10.03
C MET A 27 -14.36 0.52 8.54
N VAL A 28 -13.08 0.61 8.16
CA VAL A 28 -12.65 0.60 6.76
C VAL A 28 -12.89 -0.77 6.11
N ILE A 29 -12.67 -1.86 6.84
CA ILE A 29 -12.99 -3.22 6.39
C ILE A 29 -14.51 -3.38 6.25
N GLU A 30 -15.28 -2.92 7.23
CA GLU A 30 -16.73 -3.01 7.20
C GLU A 30 -17.32 -2.20 6.04
N ALA A 31 -16.86 -0.96 5.86
CA ALA A 31 -17.25 -0.13 4.72
C ALA A 31 -16.90 -0.80 3.38
N THR A 32 -15.76 -1.48 3.30
CA THR A 32 -15.38 -2.25 2.11
C THR A 32 -16.31 -3.44 1.89
N ASN A 33 -16.62 -4.21 2.93
CA ASN A 33 -17.53 -5.36 2.84
C ASN A 33 -18.93 -4.92 2.41
N ILE A 34 -19.43 -3.81 2.94
CA ILE A 34 -20.70 -3.22 2.54
C ILE A 34 -20.70 -2.91 1.04
N LEU A 35 -19.63 -2.30 0.52
CA LEU A 35 -19.52 -1.99 -0.91
C LEU A 35 -19.45 -3.25 -1.78
N LEU A 36 -18.63 -4.23 -1.39
CA LEU A 36 -18.52 -5.52 -2.12
C LEU A 36 -19.82 -6.31 -2.13
N ASN A 37 -20.59 -6.28 -1.04
CA ASN A 37 -21.89 -6.95 -0.95
C ASN A 37 -22.95 -6.24 -1.80
N ASN A 38 -22.87 -4.90 -1.91
CA ASN A 38 -23.83 -4.11 -2.68
C ASN A 38 -23.54 -4.12 -4.19
N ASP A 39 -22.28 -4.30 -4.58
CA ASP A 39 -21.87 -4.36 -5.99
C ASP A 39 -20.94 -5.57 -6.24
N PRO A 40 -21.50 -6.68 -6.76
CA PRO A 40 -20.74 -7.89 -7.06
C PRO A 40 -19.68 -7.73 -8.16
N SER A 41 -19.68 -6.61 -8.90
CA SER A 41 -18.66 -6.32 -9.91
C SER A 41 -17.37 -5.79 -9.28
N LEU A 42 -17.44 -5.29 -8.05
CA LEU A 42 -16.27 -4.84 -7.30
C LEU A 42 -15.44 -6.04 -6.82
N SER A 43 -14.12 -5.85 -6.85
CA SER A 43 -13.15 -6.80 -6.31
C SER A 43 -12.38 -6.14 -5.18
N PHE A 44 -11.83 -6.89 -4.23
CA PHE A 44 -10.87 -6.37 -3.25
C PHE A 44 -9.65 -5.65 -3.86
N ALA A 45 -9.43 -5.81 -5.17
CA ALA A 45 -8.41 -5.09 -5.92
C ALA A 45 -8.88 -3.75 -6.50
N ASP A 46 -10.13 -3.34 -6.27
CA ASP A 46 -10.68 -2.10 -6.80
C ASP A 46 -10.05 -0.88 -6.09
N PRO A 47 -9.47 0.08 -6.86
CA PRO A 47 -8.74 1.21 -6.31
C PRO A 47 -9.62 2.22 -5.56
N LEU A 48 -10.93 2.13 -5.70
CA LEU A 48 -11.89 3.02 -5.04
C LEU A 48 -12.37 2.47 -3.70
N LEU A 49 -12.02 1.23 -3.35
CA LEU A 49 -12.43 0.66 -2.07
C LEU A 49 -11.70 1.33 -0.89
N PRO A 50 -12.39 1.64 0.21
CA PRO A 50 -11.79 2.27 1.38
C PRO A 50 -10.58 1.52 1.92
N CYS A 51 -10.62 0.18 2.00
CA CYS A 51 -9.47 -0.59 2.49
C CYS A 51 -8.26 -0.51 1.56
N TYR A 52 -8.51 -0.39 0.26
CA TYR A 52 -7.47 -0.27 -0.74
C TYR A 52 -6.78 1.09 -0.56
N GLN A 53 -7.56 2.17 -0.54
CA GLN A 53 -7.05 3.53 -0.34
C GLN A 53 -6.33 3.69 1.01
N PHE A 54 -6.88 3.15 2.10
CA PHE A 54 -6.26 3.15 3.42
C PHE A 54 -4.87 2.49 3.40
N PHE A 55 -4.76 1.35 2.72
CA PHE A 55 -3.47 0.69 2.58
C PHE A 55 -2.47 1.54 1.77
N GLY A 56 -2.94 2.19 0.71
CA GLY A 56 -2.14 3.17 -0.04
C GLY A 56 -1.62 4.31 0.82
N LEU A 57 -2.44 4.84 1.74
CA LEU A 57 -2.03 5.88 2.69
C LEU A 57 -0.96 5.36 3.67
N CYS A 58 -1.15 4.18 4.25
CA CYS A 58 -0.14 3.56 5.12
C CYS A 58 1.21 3.36 4.39
N LEU A 59 1.17 2.97 3.12
CA LEU A 59 2.38 2.87 2.30
C LEU A 59 3.03 4.23 2.06
N LEU A 60 2.25 5.28 1.82
CA LEU A 60 2.78 6.63 1.65
C LEU A 60 3.46 7.13 2.92
N ASP A 61 2.90 6.87 4.10
CA ASP A 61 3.52 7.24 5.39
C ASP A 61 4.90 6.57 5.57
N GLU A 62 5.02 5.29 5.22
CA GLU A 62 6.31 4.59 5.27
C GLU A 62 7.31 5.14 4.25
N LEU A 63 6.84 5.48 3.05
CA LEU A 63 7.67 6.08 2.02
C LEU A 63 8.13 7.49 2.39
N GLU A 64 7.29 8.28 3.04
CA GLU A 64 7.63 9.60 3.55
C GLU A 64 8.69 9.51 4.66
N LYS A 65 8.52 8.59 5.62
CA LYS A 65 9.55 8.32 6.65
C LYS A 65 10.88 7.93 6.00
N SER A 66 10.86 7.00 5.05
CA SER A 66 12.07 6.59 4.34
C SER A 66 12.67 7.71 3.48
N TYR A 67 11.85 8.64 2.98
CA TYR A 67 12.30 9.81 2.23
C TYR A 67 13.05 10.76 3.16
N LYS A 68 12.45 11.12 4.30
CA LYS A 68 13.03 12.03 5.31
C LYS A 68 14.33 11.50 5.92
N GLU A 69 14.38 10.21 6.27
CA GLU A 69 15.55 9.63 6.96
C GLU A 69 16.78 9.46 6.06
N LYS A 70 16.60 9.26 4.75
CA LYS A 70 17.67 8.76 3.87
C LYS A 70 17.86 9.57 2.59
N ASN A 71 17.09 10.64 2.40
CA ASN A 71 17.03 11.45 1.18
C ASN A 71 17.03 10.59 -0.10
N LYS A 72 16.25 9.51 -0.07
CA LYS A 72 16.29 8.47 -1.11
C LYS A 72 15.36 8.90 -2.23
N LYS A 73 15.88 9.62 -3.24
CA LYS A 73 15.16 10.00 -4.47
C LYS A 73 14.35 8.83 -5.10
N LYS A 74 14.81 7.59 -4.91
CA LYS A 74 14.12 6.36 -5.37
C LYS A 74 12.77 6.06 -4.71
N THR A 75 12.45 6.72 -3.58
CA THR A 75 11.13 6.58 -2.95
C THR A 75 10.08 7.39 -3.69
N ILE A 76 10.46 8.44 -4.45
CA ILE A 76 9.53 9.31 -5.16
C ILE A 76 8.76 8.55 -6.24
N LEU A 77 9.45 7.82 -7.11
CA LEU A 77 8.78 7.02 -8.15
C LEU A 77 7.85 5.96 -7.55
N LYS A 78 8.21 5.40 -6.38
CA LYS A 78 7.35 4.48 -5.65
C LYS A 78 6.12 5.18 -5.09
N ALA A 79 6.28 6.39 -4.53
CA ALA A 79 5.18 7.16 -3.97
C ALA A 79 4.19 7.59 -5.07
N ILE A 80 4.68 8.01 -6.25
CA ILE A 80 3.84 8.30 -7.42
C ILE A 80 3.07 7.05 -7.84
N ALA A 81 3.76 5.90 -7.94
CA ALA A 81 3.11 4.64 -8.30
C ALA A 81 2.04 4.23 -7.28
N VAL A 82 2.28 4.44 -5.98
CA VAL A 82 1.28 4.22 -4.93
C VAL A 82 0.10 5.17 -5.14
N CYS A 83 0.32 6.47 -5.31
CA CYS A 83 -0.78 7.40 -5.51
C CYS A 83 -1.65 7.02 -6.73
N ALA A 84 -1.01 6.71 -7.86
CA ALA A 84 -1.70 6.32 -9.07
C ALA A 84 -2.45 4.98 -8.93
N ASN A 85 -1.83 3.99 -8.28
CA ASN A 85 -2.40 2.66 -8.12
C ASN A 85 -3.59 2.66 -7.14
N TYR A 86 -3.52 3.46 -6.08
CA TYR A 86 -4.53 3.52 -5.01
C TYR A 86 -5.52 4.68 -5.19
N GLY A 87 -5.52 5.37 -6.34
CA GLY A 87 -6.44 6.49 -6.59
C GLY A 87 -6.26 7.67 -5.62
N LEU A 88 -5.06 7.85 -5.06
CA LEU A 88 -4.79 8.87 -4.06
C LEU A 88 -4.29 10.17 -4.72
N LYS A 89 -4.62 11.30 -4.10
CA LYS A 89 -4.00 12.58 -4.42
C LYS A 89 -2.52 12.54 -4.04
N MET A 90 -1.64 13.01 -4.94
CA MET A 90 -0.21 13.10 -4.66
C MET A 90 0.06 14.12 -3.54
N PRO A 91 0.80 13.73 -2.47
CA PRO A 91 1.27 14.65 -1.44
C PRO A 91 2.26 15.69 -2.01
N GLU A 92 2.34 16.84 -1.35
CA GLU A 92 3.20 17.96 -1.78
C GLU A 92 4.68 17.56 -1.89
N TRP A 93 5.20 16.81 -0.90
CA TRP A 93 6.59 16.34 -0.93
C TRP A 93 6.89 15.44 -2.13
N VAL A 94 5.91 14.68 -2.61
CA VAL A 94 6.04 13.84 -3.80
C VAL A 94 6.04 14.70 -5.06
N SER A 95 5.05 15.58 -5.20
CA SER A 95 4.89 16.42 -6.40
C SER A 95 6.07 17.38 -6.58
N GLN A 96 6.50 18.05 -5.51
CA GLN A 96 7.61 18.99 -5.54
C GLN A 96 8.90 18.28 -5.97
N THR A 97 9.24 17.18 -5.29
CA THR A 97 10.48 16.43 -5.57
C THR A 97 10.47 15.80 -6.96
N PHE A 98 9.31 15.36 -7.45
CA PHE A 98 9.15 14.87 -8.81
C PHE A 98 9.45 15.97 -9.82
N LEU A 99 8.82 17.14 -9.68
CA LEU A 99 9.01 18.27 -10.59
C LEU A 99 10.46 18.76 -10.58
N ASP A 100 11.06 18.91 -9.40
CA ASP A 100 12.47 19.32 -9.28
C ASP A 100 13.40 18.32 -9.99
N SER A 101 13.16 17.03 -9.79
CA SER A 101 13.95 15.97 -10.43
C SER A 101 13.72 15.94 -11.95
N TYR A 102 12.48 16.08 -12.39
CA TYR A 102 12.12 16.15 -13.81
C TYR A 102 12.82 17.33 -14.49
N TYR A 103 12.65 18.54 -13.97
CA TYR A 103 13.24 19.74 -14.56
C TYR A 103 14.77 19.73 -14.49
N SER A 104 15.38 19.10 -13.47
CA SER A 104 16.85 18.95 -13.45
C SER A 104 17.39 18.14 -14.62
N VAL A 105 16.65 17.15 -15.12
CA VAL A 105 17.02 16.39 -16.32
C VAL A 105 16.80 17.25 -17.58
N ILE A 106 15.64 17.91 -17.67
CA ILE A 106 15.30 18.75 -18.83
C ILE A 106 16.28 19.92 -19.01
N ARG A 107 16.75 20.52 -17.90
CA ARG A 107 17.76 21.58 -17.91
C ARG A 107 19.20 21.08 -18.12
N GLY A 108 19.41 19.76 -18.18
CA GLY A 108 20.73 19.16 -18.33
C GLY A 108 21.60 19.20 -17.06
N GLU A 109 21.02 19.50 -15.88
CA GLU A 109 21.71 19.47 -14.60
C GLU A 109 22.03 18.03 -14.16
N LYS A 110 21.25 17.07 -14.64
CA LYS A 110 21.47 15.64 -14.46
C LYS A 110 21.50 14.94 -15.81
N MET A 111 22.44 14.01 -15.96
CA MET A 111 22.72 13.33 -17.21
C MET A 111 21.79 12.14 -17.46
N SER A 112 21.04 11.70 -16.45
CA SER A 112 20.12 10.57 -16.57
C SER A 112 18.96 10.59 -15.59
N TRP A 113 17.90 9.86 -15.93
CA TRP A 113 16.79 9.59 -15.03
C TRP A 113 17.21 8.81 -13.78
N ASP A 114 18.21 7.92 -13.89
CA ASP A 114 18.75 7.18 -12.75
C ASP A 114 19.51 8.08 -11.78
N GLU A 115 20.17 9.13 -12.26
CA GLU A 115 20.76 10.16 -11.42
C GLU A 115 19.68 11.03 -10.74
N ALA A 116 18.59 11.30 -11.47
CA ALA A 116 17.49 12.12 -10.98
C ALA A 116 16.64 11.42 -9.92
N PHE A 117 16.30 10.16 -10.14
CA PHE A 117 15.38 9.40 -9.30
C PHE A 117 16.05 8.25 -8.55
N GLY A 118 17.31 7.93 -8.83
CA GLY A 118 17.97 6.74 -8.29
C GLY A 118 17.51 5.45 -8.96
N MET A 119 18.34 4.42 -8.89
CA MET A 119 17.98 3.11 -9.45
C MET A 119 16.87 2.42 -8.61
N PRO A 120 15.76 1.96 -9.23
CA PRO A 120 14.65 1.34 -8.52
C PRO A 120 14.99 -0.04 -7.95
N PHE A 121 15.86 -0.78 -8.63
CA PHE A 121 16.36 -2.09 -8.21
C PHE A 121 17.87 -2.09 -8.18
N ARG A 122 18.47 -2.85 -7.25
CA ARG A 122 19.92 -3.08 -7.27
C ARG A 122 20.25 -3.98 -8.46
N ASN A 123 21.38 -3.73 -9.10
CA ASN A 123 21.94 -4.62 -10.12
C ASN A 123 21.95 -6.07 -9.60
N GLY A 124 21.46 -7.01 -10.43
CA GLY A 124 21.32 -8.42 -10.05
C GLY A 124 19.96 -8.82 -9.45
N THR A 125 19.00 -7.89 -9.31
CA THR A 125 17.64 -8.27 -8.87
C THR A 125 16.93 -9.11 -9.95
N HIS A 126 16.57 -10.36 -9.65
CA HIS A 126 15.88 -11.22 -10.60
C HIS A 126 14.44 -10.77 -10.88
N LYS A 127 14.04 -10.75 -12.16
CA LYS A 127 12.68 -10.39 -12.61
C LYS A 127 11.58 -11.21 -11.90
N LYS A 128 11.84 -12.49 -11.61
CA LYS A 128 10.92 -13.39 -10.88
C LYS A 128 10.61 -12.86 -9.47
N THR A 129 11.60 -12.33 -8.77
CA THR A 129 11.43 -11.74 -7.43
C THR A 129 10.53 -10.50 -7.48
N ILE A 130 10.70 -9.65 -8.48
CA ILE A 130 9.88 -8.44 -8.70
C ILE A 130 8.44 -8.84 -9.03
N LYS A 131 8.24 -9.85 -9.89
CA LYS A 131 6.89 -10.33 -10.24
C LYS A 131 6.17 -10.90 -9.02
N ASN A 132 6.86 -11.68 -8.19
CA ASN A 132 6.25 -12.31 -7.03
C ASN A 132 5.95 -11.32 -5.91
N SER A 133 6.72 -10.24 -5.74
CA SER A 133 6.44 -9.23 -4.70
C SER A 133 5.09 -8.53 -4.86
N ARG A 134 4.50 -8.52 -6.07
CA ARG A 134 3.16 -7.99 -6.33
C ARG A 134 2.04 -8.85 -5.72
N LYS A 135 2.33 -10.12 -5.41
CA LYS A 135 1.35 -11.07 -4.85
C LYS A 135 1.18 -10.92 -3.33
N LYS A 136 2.02 -10.14 -2.64
CA LYS A 136 2.04 -10.06 -1.18
C LYS A 136 0.69 -9.67 -0.57
N ILE A 137 0.08 -8.61 -1.08
CA ILE A 137 -1.19 -8.07 -0.55
C ILE A 137 -2.36 -9.00 -0.88
N PRO A 138 -2.57 -9.45 -2.14
CA PRO A 138 -3.61 -10.43 -2.43
C PRO A 138 -3.49 -11.71 -1.59
N VAL A 139 -2.28 -12.23 -1.41
CA VAL A 139 -2.02 -13.41 -0.56
C VAL A 139 -2.39 -13.13 0.89
N PHE A 140 -2.06 -11.96 1.43
CA PHE A 140 -2.42 -11.59 2.81
C PHE A 140 -3.95 -11.63 3.03
N TYR A 141 -4.73 -11.02 2.14
CA TYR A 141 -6.19 -11.04 2.24
C TYR A 141 -6.77 -12.44 2.03
N ALA A 142 -6.30 -13.16 1.01
CA ALA A 142 -6.76 -14.52 0.74
C ALA A 142 -6.51 -15.47 1.93
N VAL A 143 -5.34 -15.35 2.59
CA VAL A 143 -5.04 -16.09 3.82
C VAL A 143 -6.00 -15.69 4.94
N ARG A 144 -6.25 -14.39 5.17
CA ARG A 144 -7.14 -13.93 6.26
C ARG A 144 -8.57 -14.44 6.07
N GLU A 145 -9.07 -14.41 4.84
CA GLU A 145 -10.41 -14.91 4.51
C GLU A 145 -10.50 -16.43 4.60
N ALA A 146 -9.57 -17.15 4.01
CA ALA A 146 -9.58 -18.61 4.04
C ALA A 146 -9.36 -19.16 5.47
N ASN A 147 -8.61 -18.46 6.32
CA ASN A 147 -8.35 -18.85 7.71
C ASN A 147 -9.60 -18.81 8.61
N LYS A 148 -10.72 -18.20 8.16
CA LYS A 148 -12.00 -18.28 8.87
C LYS A 148 -12.57 -19.71 8.89
N ASN A 149 -12.25 -20.49 7.86
CA ASN A 149 -12.82 -21.82 7.64
C ASN A 149 -11.76 -22.93 7.56
N ILE A 150 -10.49 -22.58 7.32
CA ILE A 150 -9.39 -23.52 7.11
C ILE A 150 -8.31 -23.28 8.17
N PRO A 151 -7.79 -24.32 8.85
CA PRO A 151 -6.68 -24.17 9.80
C PRO A 151 -5.42 -23.57 9.16
N ILE A 152 -4.72 -22.72 9.92
CA ILE A 152 -3.52 -21.96 9.49
C ILE A 152 -2.48 -22.79 8.72
N PRO A 153 -2.08 -24.02 9.10
CA PRO A 153 -1.07 -24.74 8.33
C PRO A 153 -1.54 -25.05 6.90
N LYS A 154 -2.83 -25.38 6.73
CA LYS A 154 -3.41 -25.77 5.45
C LYS A 154 -3.82 -24.57 4.60
N VAL A 155 -4.07 -23.41 5.21
CA VAL A 155 -4.46 -22.19 4.49
C VAL A 155 -3.37 -21.69 3.56
N PHE A 156 -2.10 -21.81 3.96
CA PHE A 156 -0.97 -21.32 3.16
C PHE A 156 -0.70 -22.18 1.93
N GLU A 157 -0.99 -23.48 2.01
CA GLU A 157 -0.88 -24.40 0.88
C GLU A 157 -1.94 -24.05 -0.18
N VAL A 158 -3.21 -23.97 0.23
CA VAL A 158 -4.34 -23.65 -0.64
C VAL A 158 -4.17 -22.28 -1.31
N VAL A 159 -3.84 -21.25 -0.51
CA VAL A 159 -3.62 -19.90 -1.06
C VAL A 159 -2.35 -19.87 -1.91
N GLY A 160 -1.30 -20.59 -1.54
CA GLY A 160 -0.08 -20.70 -2.35
C GLY A 160 -0.38 -21.20 -3.76
N GLU A 161 -1.13 -22.29 -3.86
CA GLU A 161 -1.56 -22.88 -5.13
C GLU A 161 -2.40 -21.91 -5.96
N GLN A 162 -3.39 -21.25 -5.35
CA GLN A 162 -4.22 -20.22 -6.01
C GLN A 162 -3.39 -19.12 -6.68
N PHE A 163 -2.29 -18.71 -6.04
CA PHE A 163 -1.41 -17.66 -6.55
C PHE A 163 -0.20 -18.20 -7.34
N GLY A 164 -0.09 -19.51 -7.55
CA GLY A 164 1.05 -20.15 -8.21
C GLY A 164 2.38 -19.87 -7.51
N ILE A 165 2.39 -19.93 -6.17
CA ILE A 165 3.56 -19.78 -5.31
C ILE A 165 3.61 -20.93 -4.30
N GLY A 166 4.80 -21.28 -3.80
CA GLY A 166 4.91 -22.32 -2.77
C GLY A 166 4.37 -21.84 -1.41
N GLU A 167 3.90 -22.77 -0.59
CA GLU A 167 3.39 -22.53 0.78
C GLU A 167 4.31 -21.61 1.60
N ARG A 168 5.62 -21.89 1.60
CA ARG A 168 6.63 -21.08 2.31
C ARG A 168 6.57 -19.61 1.90
N LEU A 169 6.44 -19.33 0.59
CA LEU A 169 6.41 -17.96 0.09
C LEU A 169 5.08 -17.26 0.44
N ALA A 170 3.96 -17.99 0.41
CA ALA A 170 2.68 -17.48 0.87
C ALA A 170 2.71 -17.09 2.35
N LYS A 171 3.33 -17.95 3.18
CA LYS A 171 3.56 -17.70 4.60
C LYS A 171 4.43 -16.47 4.85
N ASP A 172 5.57 -16.37 4.16
CA ASP A 172 6.48 -15.23 4.27
C ASP A 172 5.75 -13.92 3.93
N TYR A 173 4.95 -13.93 2.85
CA TYR A 173 4.17 -12.75 2.43
C TYR A 173 3.13 -12.35 3.46
N TYR A 174 2.39 -13.32 4.00
CA TYR A 174 1.42 -13.05 5.05
C TYR A 174 2.06 -12.39 6.27
N TYR A 175 3.15 -12.94 6.80
CA TYR A 175 3.79 -12.40 8.00
C TYR A 175 4.51 -11.07 7.76
N GLU A 176 5.07 -10.84 6.57
CA GLU A 176 5.67 -9.56 6.21
C GLU A 176 4.63 -8.44 6.22
N ILE A 177 3.49 -8.67 5.55
CA ILE A 177 2.39 -7.69 5.53
C ILE A 177 1.77 -7.56 6.92
N LYS A 178 1.52 -8.66 7.63
CA LYS A 178 1.03 -8.63 9.01
C LYS A 178 1.92 -7.79 9.92
N LYS A 179 3.26 -7.91 9.80
CA LYS A 179 4.20 -7.10 10.58
C LYS A 179 4.10 -5.61 10.26
N ILE A 180 3.85 -5.24 9.00
CA ILE A 180 3.60 -3.85 8.61
C ILE A 180 2.32 -3.33 9.28
N PHE A 181 1.23 -4.10 9.22
CA PHE A 181 -0.02 -3.78 9.92
C PHE A 181 0.20 -3.65 11.44
N ASP A 182 0.86 -4.62 12.08
CA ASP A 182 1.16 -4.62 13.51
C ASP A 182 2.10 -3.47 13.91
N LYS A 183 3.03 -3.08 13.05
CA LYS A 183 3.96 -1.98 13.29
C LYS A 183 3.28 -0.62 13.13
N ASN A 184 2.41 -0.46 12.13
CA ASN A 184 1.62 0.76 11.96
C ASN A 184 0.61 0.91 13.11
N LYS A 185 0.08 -0.21 13.65
CA LYS A 185 -0.66 -0.22 14.92
C LYS A 185 0.17 0.37 16.08
N ARG A 186 1.48 0.15 16.14
CA ARG A 186 2.38 0.68 17.20
C ARG A 186 2.94 2.09 16.90
N GLY A 187 3.18 2.42 15.64
CA GLY A 187 3.78 3.69 15.22
C GLY A 187 2.84 4.89 15.38
N LEU A 188 1.53 4.67 15.30
CA LEU A 188 0.53 5.70 15.59
C LEU A 188 0.36 5.93 17.10
N ILE A 189 0.52 4.89 17.94
CA ILE A 189 0.45 5.01 19.42
C ILE A 189 1.55 5.93 19.97
N PHE A 190 2.75 5.93 19.36
CA PHE A 190 3.86 6.78 19.80
C PHE A 190 3.76 8.24 19.35
N SER A 191 3.07 8.54 18.23
CA SER A 191 2.87 9.92 17.75
C SER A 191 1.75 10.67 18.48
N VAL A 192 0.97 9.98 19.32
CA VAL A 192 -0.14 10.53 20.10
C VAL A 192 0.33 10.95 21.51
N ASN A 193 1.49 10.46 21.96
CA ASN A 193 2.02 10.67 23.31
C ASN A 193 3.30 11.53 23.34
N SER A 194 3.61 12.26 22.27
CA SER A 194 4.77 13.15 22.13
C SER A 194 4.37 14.47 21.51
#